data_AF-A0A519SEK8-F1
#
_entry.id   AF-A0A519SEK8-F1
#
_cell.length_a   1.000
_cell.length_b   1.000
_cell.length_c   1.000
_cell.angle_alpha   90.00
_cell.angle_beta   90.00
_cell.angle_gamma   90.00
#
_symmetry.space_group_name_H-M   'P 1'
#
loop_
_entity.id
_entity.type
_entity.pdbx_description
1 polymer ?
#
loop_
_entity_poly.entity_id
_entity_poly.type
_entity_poly.pdbx_seq_one_letter_code
_entity_poly.pdbx_strand_id
1 'polypeptide(L)'
;MKHLLSILFFLLTLPVFAQEPAKGAESAEAFNPGEVILHHVADSHEWHWFSTDNGNFVSYFPIIAYQPGKGMSVFSSEKVAEGKSYENFKLEEEHLATLDGSKVYDFSITKNVAALIMSSLVLVIVFTSVARGYRRRVGQAPTGLQSFLEPFVVFIRDEVAKKSIGPKYERY
;
A
#
# COMPACT_ATOMS: atom_id res chain seq x y z
N MET A 1 -31.61 10.29 -33.80
CA MET A 1 -30.62 9.52 -32.99
C MET A 1 -29.83 10.38 -32.01
N LYS A 2 -29.34 11.58 -32.38
CA LYS A 2 -28.56 12.47 -31.49
C LYS A 2 -29.33 12.95 -30.24
N HIS A 3 -30.63 13.24 -30.41
CA HIS A 3 -31.50 13.64 -29.29
C HIS A 3 -31.94 12.46 -28.40
N LEU A 4 -31.97 11.23 -28.95
CA LEU A 4 -32.28 10.02 -28.20
C LEU A 4 -31.14 9.66 -27.22
N LEU A 5 -29.89 9.85 -27.66
CA LEU A 5 -28.70 9.65 -26.84
C LEU A 5 -28.59 10.69 -25.71
N SER A 6 -29.05 11.92 -25.95
CA SER A 6 -29.04 13.00 -24.94
C SER A 6 -30.11 12.80 -23.85
N ILE A 7 -31.28 12.26 -24.20
CA ILE A 7 -32.34 11.93 -23.23
C ILE A 7 -31.93 10.73 -22.36
N LEU A 8 -31.25 9.73 -22.95
CA LEU A 8 -30.71 8.59 -22.23
C LEU A 8 -29.63 8.98 -21.21
N PHE A 9 -28.81 9.99 -21.54
CA PHE A 9 -27.77 10.50 -20.64
C PHE A 9 -28.35 11.30 -19.45
N PHE A 10 -29.52 11.92 -19.63
CA PHE A 10 -30.20 12.69 -18.58
C PHE A 10 -30.98 11.80 -17.58
N LEU A 11 -31.37 10.59 -17.98
CA LEU A 11 -32.05 9.63 -17.11
C LEU A 11 -31.11 8.92 -16.11
N LEU A 12 -29.80 8.97 -16.36
CA LEU A 12 -28.75 8.34 -15.52
C LEU A 12 -28.28 9.21 -14.34
N THR A 13 -28.78 10.44 -14.21
CA THR A 13 -28.35 11.39 -13.16
C THR A 13 -29.40 11.66 -12.07
N LEU A 14 -30.46 10.85 -11.98
CA LEU A 14 -31.41 10.98 -10.87
C LEU A 14 -30.83 10.38 -9.59
N PRO A 15 -30.66 11.15 -8.50
CA PRO A 15 -30.29 10.58 -7.21
C PRO A 15 -31.47 9.79 -6.67
N VAL A 16 -31.34 8.47 -6.63
CA VAL A 16 -32.28 7.59 -5.93
C VAL A 16 -32.02 7.76 -4.43
N PHE A 17 -32.90 8.48 -3.74
CA PHE A 17 -32.92 8.51 -2.28
C PHE A 17 -33.68 7.28 -1.76
N ALA A 18 -32.95 6.33 -1.17
CA ALA A 18 -33.53 5.28 -0.37
C ALA A 18 -33.89 5.87 1.01
N GLN A 19 -35.18 5.83 1.38
CA GLN A 19 -35.68 6.31 2.66
C GLN A 19 -36.12 5.09 3.49
N GLU A 20 -35.30 4.69 4.46
CA GLU A 20 -35.68 3.67 5.46
C GLU A 20 -36.46 4.30 6.63
N PRO A 21 -37.44 3.60 7.21
CA PRO A 21 -38.15 4.07 8.39
C PRO A 21 -37.29 3.87 9.64
N ALA A 22 -36.98 4.96 10.34
CA ALA A 22 -36.24 4.94 11.60
C ALA A 22 -37.10 4.30 12.72
N LYS A 23 -36.69 3.12 13.20
CA LYS A 23 -37.09 2.56 14.50
C LYS A 23 -36.06 2.99 15.54
N GLY A 24 -36.54 3.46 16.69
CA GLY A 24 -35.74 4.12 17.71
C GLY A 24 -34.97 3.23 18.68
N ALA A 25 -34.05 3.92 19.38
CA ALA A 25 -33.42 3.66 20.68
C ALA A 25 -32.49 2.46 20.84
N GLU A 26 -31.17 2.73 20.81
CA GLU A 26 -30.22 2.35 21.86
C GLU A 26 -28.99 3.27 21.77
N SER A 27 -28.39 3.61 22.91
CA SER A 27 -27.13 4.38 22.99
C SER A 27 -25.95 3.51 22.53
N ALA A 28 -25.92 3.18 21.24
CA ALA A 28 -24.71 2.73 20.59
C ALA A 28 -23.72 3.91 20.62
N GLU A 29 -22.49 3.65 21.05
CA GLU A 29 -21.37 4.55 20.76
C GLU A 29 -21.50 4.99 19.30
N ALA A 30 -21.55 6.31 19.08
CA ALA A 30 -21.70 6.85 17.74
C ALA A 30 -20.58 6.27 16.89
N PHE A 31 -20.94 5.37 15.97
CA PHE A 31 -20.00 4.71 15.07
C PHE A 31 -19.08 5.78 14.49
N ASN A 32 -17.80 5.74 14.87
CA ASN A 32 -16.82 6.72 14.44
C ASN A 32 -16.10 6.16 13.22
N PRO A 33 -16.53 6.49 11.99
CA PRO A 33 -15.91 5.96 10.78
C PRO A 33 -14.42 6.33 10.71
N GLY A 34 -14.02 7.47 11.30
CA GLY A 34 -12.63 7.91 11.30
C GLY A 34 -11.72 6.96 12.08
N GLU A 35 -12.15 6.52 13.26
CA GLU A 35 -11.37 5.63 14.14
C GLU A 35 -11.21 4.23 13.52
N VAL A 36 -12.28 3.71 12.93
CA VAL A 36 -12.26 2.43 12.21
C VAL A 36 -11.33 2.50 10.99
N ILE A 37 -11.40 3.57 10.19
CA ILE A 37 -10.51 3.76 9.04
C ILE A 37 -9.05 3.86 9.51
N LEU A 38 -8.79 4.64 10.56
CA LEU A 38 -7.43 4.83 11.08
C LEU A 38 -6.83 3.52 11.58
N HIS A 39 -7.60 2.67 12.25
CA HIS A 39 -7.13 1.35 12.68
C HIS A 39 -6.78 0.41 11.51
N HIS A 40 -7.40 0.56 10.35
CA HIS A 40 -7.07 -0.24 9.16
C HIS A 40 -5.90 0.32 8.34
N VAL A 41 -5.75 1.65 8.31
CA VAL A 41 -4.65 2.34 7.62
C VAL A 41 -3.37 2.33 8.47
N ALA A 42 -3.52 2.24 9.80
CA ALA A 42 -2.41 2.13 10.73
C ALA A 42 -1.48 0.97 10.34
N ASP A 43 -0.20 1.17 10.64
CA ASP A 43 0.81 0.16 10.35
C ASP A 43 0.67 -1.03 11.30
N SER A 44 1.00 -2.21 10.82
CA SER A 44 0.85 -3.45 11.58
C SER A 44 1.93 -4.46 11.23
N HIS A 45 2.23 -5.35 12.17
CA HIS A 45 3.15 -6.48 11.95
C HIS A 45 2.49 -7.69 11.27
N GLU A 46 1.25 -7.55 10.86
CA GLU A 46 0.48 -8.54 10.13
C GLU A 46 -0.29 -7.90 8.97
N TRP A 47 -0.51 -8.68 7.93
CA TRP A 47 -1.33 -8.30 6.79
C TRP A 47 -2.55 -9.18 6.74
N HIS A 48 -3.70 -8.61 7.10
CA HIS A 48 -4.98 -9.24 6.96
C HIS A 48 -5.50 -9.11 5.52
N TRP A 49 -5.66 -10.22 4.81
CA TRP A 49 -6.09 -10.20 3.41
C TRP A 49 -7.60 -10.33 3.28
N PHE A 50 -8.19 -11.33 3.93
CA PHE A 50 -9.63 -11.57 3.94
C PHE A 50 -10.01 -12.52 5.09
N SER A 51 -11.23 -12.36 5.59
CA SER A 51 -11.86 -13.25 6.55
C SER A 51 -12.85 -14.18 5.83
N THR A 52 -12.94 -15.42 6.27
CA THR A 52 -13.95 -16.39 5.83
C THR A 52 -14.56 -17.06 7.07
N ASP A 53 -15.72 -17.70 6.93
CA ASP A 53 -16.41 -18.42 8.01
C ASP A 53 -15.51 -19.46 8.71
N ASN A 54 -14.48 -19.96 8.02
CA ASN A 54 -13.54 -20.96 8.50
C ASN A 54 -12.20 -20.39 9.01
N GLY A 55 -12.04 -19.07 9.07
CA GLY A 55 -10.83 -18.42 9.59
C GLY A 55 -10.38 -17.19 8.80
N ASN A 56 -9.33 -16.54 9.32
CA ASN A 56 -8.73 -15.35 8.72
C ASN A 56 -7.47 -15.72 7.92
N PHE A 57 -7.36 -15.21 6.70
CA PHE A 57 -6.14 -15.32 5.92
C PHE A 57 -5.23 -14.14 6.24
N VAL A 58 -4.27 -14.38 7.13
CA VAL A 58 -3.33 -13.38 7.64
C VAL A 58 -1.90 -13.79 7.29
N SER A 59 -1.11 -12.84 6.80
CA SER A 59 0.33 -13.01 6.65
C SER A 59 1.06 -12.33 7.79
N TYR A 60 1.89 -13.09 8.50
CA TYR A 60 2.74 -12.59 9.57
C TYR A 60 4.11 -12.19 9.03
N PHE A 61 4.60 -11.05 9.47
CA PHE A 61 5.89 -10.53 9.06
C PHE A 61 7.01 -10.88 10.05
N PRO A 62 8.27 -10.91 9.58
CA PRO A 62 9.40 -11.10 10.47
C PRO A 62 9.59 -9.89 11.38
N ILE A 63 9.61 -10.16 12.68
CA ILE A 63 10.06 -9.25 13.71
C ILE A 63 11.57 -9.41 13.87
N ILE A 64 12.29 -8.29 13.81
CA ILE A 64 13.74 -8.23 13.91
C ILE A 64 14.07 -7.29 15.06
N ALA A 65 14.31 -7.86 16.23
CA ALA A 65 14.56 -7.13 17.45
C ALA A 65 16.05 -7.15 17.79
N TYR A 66 16.63 -6.00 18.13
CA TYR A 66 17.99 -5.93 18.63
C TYR A 66 18.03 -5.36 20.05
N GLN A 67 18.62 -6.13 20.97
CA GLN A 67 18.81 -5.74 22.36
C GLN A 67 20.31 -5.62 22.67
N PRO A 68 20.78 -4.46 23.18
CA PRO A 68 22.16 -4.32 23.64
C PRO A 68 22.50 -5.37 24.71
N GLY A 69 23.54 -6.18 24.47
CA GLY A 69 24.00 -7.23 25.38
C GLY A 69 23.32 -8.61 25.23
N LYS A 70 22.08 -8.68 24.72
CA LYS A 70 21.40 -9.96 24.42
C LYS A 70 21.51 -10.38 22.95
N GLY A 71 21.76 -9.43 22.04
CA GLY A 71 21.95 -9.69 20.60
C GLY A 71 20.70 -9.44 19.76
N MET A 72 20.61 -10.11 18.61
CA MET A 72 19.50 -9.99 17.66
C MET A 72 18.57 -11.21 17.75
N SER A 73 17.27 -10.96 17.86
CA SER A 73 16.22 -11.97 17.86
C SER A 73 15.35 -11.80 16.62
N VAL A 74 15.14 -12.90 15.88
CA VAL A 74 14.32 -12.92 14.66
C VAL A 74 13.23 -13.96 14.81
N PHE A 75 11.97 -13.55 14.71
CA PHE A 75 10.81 -14.44 14.86
C PHE A 75 9.60 -13.91 14.08
N SER A 76 8.60 -14.78 13.86
CA SER A 76 7.34 -14.39 13.21
C SER A 76 6.47 -13.57 14.16
N SER A 77 5.84 -12.50 13.66
CA SER A 77 4.89 -11.69 14.44
C SER A 77 3.70 -12.48 14.99
N GLU A 78 3.38 -13.64 14.41
CA GLU A 78 2.38 -14.58 14.94
C GLU A 78 2.57 -14.90 16.43
N LYS A 79 3.83 -14.99 16.88
CA LYS A 79 4.16 -15.36 18.27
C LYS A 79 3.79 -14.27 19.29
N VAL A 80 3.68 -13.03 18.84
CA VAL A 80 3.33 -11.85 19.65
C VAL A 80 2.00 -11.22 19.22
N ALA A 81 1.33 -11.81 18.22
CA ALA A 81 0.03 -11.37 17.75
C ALA A 81 -1.05 -11.60 18.83
N GLU A 82 -2.17 -10.87 18.71
CA GLU A 82 -3.31 -10.96 19.63
C GLU A 82 -2.97 -10.68 21.11
N GLY A 83 -1.94 -9.85 21.36
CA GLY A 83 -1.51 -9.49 22.71
C GLY A 83 -0.71 -10.59 23.43
N LYS A 84 -0.30 -11.65 22.72
CA LYS A 84 0.61 -12.67 23.25
C LYS A 84 1.99 -12.06 23.50
N SER A 85 2.70 -12.60 24.49
CA SER A 85 4.10 -12.30 24.71
C SER A 85 4.95 -13.49 24.32
N TYR A 86 6.10 -13.22 23.71
CA TYR A 86 7.04 -14.25 23.31
C TYR A 86 8.42 -13.92 23.88
N GLU A 87 8.92 -14.81 24.74
CA GLU A 87 10.15 -14.62 25.50
C GLU A 87 10.11 -13.33 26.32
N ASN A 88 10.83 -12.30 25.89
CA ASN A 88 10.88 -10.99 26.53
C ASN A 88 10.22 -9.90 25.68
N PHE A 89 9.50 -10.27 24.62
CA PHE A 89 8.92 -9.32 23.68
C PHE A 89 7.39 -9.32 23.74
N LYS A 90 6.82 -8.13 23.61
CA LYS A 90 5.37 -7.90 23.50
C LYS A 90 5.13 -6.73 22.54
N LEU A 91 4.02 -6.80 21.82
CA LEU A 91 3.54 -5.72 20.96
C LEU A 91 2.63 -4.80 21.79
N GLU A 92 3.01 -3.54 21.93
CA GLU A 92 2.21 -2.50 22.60
C GLU A 92 1.93 -1.39 21.58
N GLU A 93 0.65 -1.19 21.24
CA GLU A 93 0.24 -0.21 20.22
C GLU A 93 1.07 -0.35 18.91
N GLU A 94 1.25 -1.60 18.44
CA GLU A 94 2.07 -1.97 17.26
C GLU A 94 3.58 -1.71 17.37
N HIS A 95 4.08 -1.27 18.52
CA HIS A 95 5.51 -1.11 18.78
C HIS A 95 6.06 -2.28 19.59
N LEU A 96 7.25 -2.77 19.21
CA LEU A 96 7.91 -3.82 19.95
C LEU A 96 8.46 -3.29 21.28
N ALA A 97 7.89 -3.74 22.38
CA ALA A 97 8.33 -3.47 23.73
C ALA A 97 8.93 -4.72 24.38
N THR A 98 9.74 -4.52 25.44
CA THR A 98 10.25 -5.64 26.24
C THR A 98 9.60 -5.68 27.61
N LEU A 99 9.32 -6.89 28.11
CA LEU A 99 8.70 -7.07 29.43
C LEU A 99 9.59 -6.57 30.57
N ASP A 100 10.91 -6.72 30.41
CA ASP A 100 11.91 -6.23 31.36
C ASP A 100 12.06 -4.70 31.36
N GLY A 101 11.41 -3.97 30.45
CA GLY A 101 11.61 -2.52 30.25
C GLY A 101 12.98 -2.15 29.65
N SER A 102 13.75 -3.14 29.19
CA SER A 102 15.03 -2.95 28.54
C SER A 102 14.89 -2.29 27.17
N LYS A 103 15.91 -1.54 26.75
CA LYS A 103 15.90 -0.89 25.43
C LYS A 103 15.96 -1.95 24.32
N VAL A 104 15.02 -1.87 23.39
CA VAL A 104 14.99 -2.66 22.16
C VAL A 104 15.01 -1.73 20.96
N TYR A 105 15.74 -2.13 19.92
CA TYR A 105 15.70 -1.50 18.62
C TYR A 105 14.90 -2.40 17.69
N ASP A 106 13.87 -1.83 17.10
CA ASP A 106 12.93 -2.53 16.23
C ASP A 106 13.30 -2.29 14.76
N PHE A 107 13.68 -3.35 14.06
CA PHE A 107 13.97 -3.39 12.63
C PHE A 107 12.96 -4.26 11.87
N SER A 108 11.82 -4.52 12.49
CA SER A 108 10.79 -5.40 11.93
C SER A 108 10.21 -4.85 10.64
N ILE A 109 9.77 -5.77 9.78
CA ILE A 109 9.09 -5.40 8.54
C ILE A 109 7.61 -5.26 8.84
N THR A 110 7.08 -4.06 8.72
CA THR A 110 5.65 -3.81 8.86
C THR A 110 4.92 -3.92 7.53
N LYS A 111 3.58 -3.92 7.57
CA LYS A 111 2.70 -3.91 6.40
C LYS A 111 3.08 -2.81 5.41
N ASN A 112 3.32 -1.59 5.90
CA ASN A 112 3.67 -0.46 5.03
C ASN A 112 5.05 -0.60 4.42
N VAL A 113 6.06 -1.03 5.20
CA VAL A 113 7.40 -1.29 4.67
C VAL A 113 7.37 -2.39 3.61
N ALA A 114 6.63 -3.48 3.85
CA ALA A 114 6.42 -4.55 2.88
C ALA A 114 5.74 -4.03 1.59
N ALA A 115 4.72 -3.19 1.71
CA ALA A 115 4.03 -2.58 0.58
C ALA A 115 4.94 -1.66 -0.24
N LEU A 116 5.78 -0.85 0.42
CA LEU A 116 6.77 0.00 -0.24
C LEU A 116 7.81 -0.83 -1.01
N ILE A 117 8.32 -1.91 -0.40
CA ILE A 117 9.26 -2.82 -1.05
C ILE A 117 8.61 -3.46 -2.27
N MET A 118 7.38 -3.99 -2.14
CA MET A 118 6.64 -4.59 -3.25
C MET A 118 6.41 -3.59 -4.39
N SER A 119 5.98 -2.37 -4.07
CA SER A 119 5.76 -1.29 -5.05
C SER A 119 7.06 -0.94 -5.77
N SER A 120 8.16 -0.78 -5.04
CA SER A 120 9.47 -0.50 -5.62
C SER A 120 9.94 -1.61 -6.57
N LEU A 121 9.70 -2.87 -6.21
CA LEU A 121 10.06 -4.03 -7.03
C LEU A 121 9.27 -4.03 -8.35
N VAL A 122 7.96 -3.77 -8.29
CA VAL A 122 7.10 -3.66 -9.47
C VAL A 122 7.59 -2.55 -10.39
N LEU A 123 7.89 -1.36 -9.85
CA LEU A 123 8.42 -0.25 -10.64
C LEU A 123 9.75 -0.61 -11.32
N VAL A 124 10.68 -1.21 -10.58
CA VAL A 124 11.96 -1.66 -11.14
C VAL A 124 11.74 -2.65 -12.28
N ILE A 125 10.83 -3.62 -12.14
CA ILE A 125 10.51 -4.58 -13.19
C ILE A 125 9.92 -3.88 -14.42
N VAL A 126 8.94 -3.00 -14.23
CA VAL A 126 8.26 -2.25 -15.29
C VAL A 126 9.28 -1.40 -16.08
N PHE A 127 10.05 -0.55 -15.41
CA PHE A 127 11.00 0.34 -16.06
C PHE A 127 12.19 -0.43 -16.66
N THR A 128 12.65 -1.50 -16.04
CA THR A 128 13.70 -2.35 -16.62
C THR A 128 13.20 -3.04 -17.89
N SER A 129 11.94 -3.49 -17.91
CA SER A 129 11.31 -4.06 -19.09
C SER A 129 11.25 -3.06 -20.25
N VAL A 130 10.82 -1.82 -19.97
CA VAL A 130 10.78 -0.73 -20.96
C VAL A 130 12.18 -0.35 -21.45
N ALA A 131 13.14 -0.20 -20.56
CA ALA A 131 14.52 0.12 -20.90
C ALA A 131 15.16 -0.96 -21.79
N ARG A 132 14.87 -2.25 -21.51
CA ARG A 132 15.27 -3.37 -22.38
C ARG A 132 14.57 -3.30 -23.74
N GLY A 133 13.31 -2.87 -23.79
CA GLY A 133 12.56 -2.61 -25.04
C GLY A 133 13.27 -1.60 -25.93
N TYR A 134 13.61 -0.43 -25.39
CA TYR A 134 14.37 0.60 -26.12
C TYR A 134 15.71 0.10 -26.65
N ARG A 135 16.45 -0.72 -25.87
CA ARG A 135 17.73 -1.30 -26.31
C ARG A 135 17.59 -2.36 -27.42
N ARG A 136 16.52 -3.14 -27.41
CA ARG A 136 16.31 -4.24 -28.39
C ARG A 136 15.71 -3.75 -29.71
N ARG A 137 14.96 -2.66 -29.71
CA ARG A 137 14.21 -2.14 -30.86
C ARG A 137 14.75 -0.80 -31.36
N VAL A 138 16.07 -0.67 -31.48
CA VAL A 138 16.70 0.55 -32.00
C VAL A 138 16.26 0.75 -33.46
N GLY A 139 15.62 1.88 -33.75
CA GLY A 139 15.12 2.22 -35.09
C GLY A 139 13.82 1.52 -35.50
N GLN A 140 13.16 0.79 -34.60
CA GLN A 140 11.87 0.15 -34.86
C GLN A 140 10.74 0.80 -34.06
N ALA A 141 9.50 0.60 -34.51
CA ALA A 141 8.34 1.09 -33.79
C ALA A 141 8.23 0.44 -32.39
N PRO A 142 7.86 1.20 -31.36
CA PRO A 142 7.70 0.72 -29.99
C PRO A 142 6.50 -0.24 -29.91
N THR A 143 6.58 -1.25 -29.05
CA THR A 143 5.53 -2.28 -28.92
C THR A 143 5.22 -2.59 -27.46
N GLY A 144 3.98 -2.96 -27.16
CA GLY A 144 3.55 -3.40 -25.83
C GLY A 144 3.70 -2.30 -24.78
N LEU A 145 4.33 -2.64 -23.64
CA LEU A 145 4.50 -1.73 -22.50
C LEU A 145 5.36 -0.50 -22.83
N GLN A 146 6.32 -0.63 -23.74
CA GLN A 146 7.13 0.50 -24.22
C GLN A 146 6.25 1.55 -24.92
N SER A 147 5.36 1.11 -25.83
CA SER A 147 4.48 2.00 -26.59
C SER A 147 3.46 2.70 -25.68
N PHE A 148 2.95 1.99 -24.66
CA PHE A 148 2.05 2.59 -23.68
C PHE A 148 2.72 3.70 -22.86
N LEU A 149 3.97 3.50 -22.43
CA LEU A 149 4.68 4.46 -21.58
C LEU A 149 5.42 5.56 -22.36
N GLU A 150 5.64 5.39 -23.66
CA GLU A 150 6.37 6.34 -24.50
C GLU A 150 5.81 7.78 -24.47
N PRO A 151 4.50 8.04 -24.57
CA PRO A 151 3.98 9.40 -24.49
C PRO A 151 4.36 10.11 -23.17
N PHE A 152 4.34 9.37 -22.05
CA PHE A 152 4.74 9.90 -20.74
C PHE A 152 6.24 10.18 -20.69
N VAL A 153 7.06 9.27 -21.21
CA VAL A 153 8.53 9.45 -21.25
C VAL A 153 8.90 10.64 -22.11
N VAL A 154 8.29 10.78 -23.29
CA VAL A 154 8.52 11.91 -24.20
C VAL A 154 8.03 13.22 -23.58
N PHE A 155 6.84 13.23 -22.95
CA PHE A 155 6.33 14.40 -22.24
C PHE A 155 7.29 14.85 -21.13
N ILE A 156 7.70 13.94 -20.24
CA ILE A 156 8.64 14.29 -19.16
C ILE A 156 9.97 14.79 -19.74
N ARG A 157 10.48 14.15 -20.80
CA ARG A 157 11.73 14.57 -21.46
C ARG A 157 11.62 15.98 -22.04
N ASP A 158 10.59 16.22 -22.86
CA ASP A 158 10.53 17.40 -23.73
C ASP A 158 9.84 18.59 -23.04
N GLU A 159 8.81 18.34 -22.23
CA GLU A 159 8.02 19.38 -21.57
C GLU A 159 8.53 19.73 -20.17
N VAL A 160 9.19 18.80 -19.48
CA VAL A 160 9.66 19.02 -18.10
C VAL A 160 11.18 19.13 -18.05
N ALA A 161 11.90 18.07 -18.41
CA ALA A 161 13.35 17.96 -18.21
C ALA A 161 14.12 18.96 -19.09
N LYS A 162 13.87 19.00 -20.40
CA LYS A 162 14.52 19.97 -21.31
C LYS A 162 14.28 21.41 -20.92
N LYS A 163 13.03 21.75 -20.56
CA LYS A 163 12.64 23.13 -20.20
C LYS A 163 13.18 23.54 -18.84
N SER A 164 13.29 22.62 -17.88
CA SER A 164 13.73 22.92 -16.51
C SER A 164 15.25 22.83 -16.31
N ILE A 165 15.93 21.88 -16.95
CA ILE A 165 17.36 21.57 -16.73
C ILE A 165 18.25 22.16 -17.85
N GLY A 166 17.71 22.33 -19.06
CA GLY A 166 18.45 22.86 -20.21
C GLY A 166 19.33 21.80 -20.90
N PRO A 167 20.42 22.19 -21.59
CA PRO A 167 21.17 21.31 -22.50
C PRO A 167 21.75 20.03 -21.88
N LYS A 168 21.91 19.99 -20.56
CA LYS A 168 22.44 18.82 -19.83
C LYS A 168 21.34 17.90 -19.30
N TYR A 169 20.09 18.07 -19.75
CA TYR A 169 18.94 17.28 -19.29
C TYR A 169 19.12 15.77 -19.47
N GLU A 170 19.90 15.30 -20.46
CA GLU A 170 20.10 13.86 -20.71
C GLU A 170 20.88 13.13 -19.60
N ARG A 171 21.61 13.87 -18.76
CA ARG A 171 22.36 13.30 -17.64
C ARG A 171 21.51 13.08 -16.39
N TYR A 172 20.38 13.77 -16.27
CA TYR A 172 19.56 13.88 -15.05
C TYR A 172 18.16 13.32 -15.26
#